data_AF-A0A8I5TUF7-F1
#
_entry.id   AF-A0A8I5TUF7-F1
#
_cell.length_a   1.000
_cell.length_b   1.000
_cell.length_c   1.000
_cell.angle_alpha   90.00
_cell.angle_beta   90.00
_cell.angle_gamma   90.00
#
_symmetry.space_group_name_H-M   'P 1'
#
loop_
_entity.id
_entity.type
_entity.pdbx_description
1 polymer ?
#
loop_
_entity_poly.entity_id
_entity_poly.type
_entity_poly.pdbx_seq_one_letter_code
_entity_poly.pdbx_strand_id
1 'polypeptide(L)'
;MGAFLDKPKTEKHNAHGAGNGLRYGLSSMQGWRVEMEDAHTAVVGIPHGLEDWSFFAVYDGHAGSRVANYCSTHLLEHITTNEDFRAAGKSGSALELSVENVKNGIRTGFLKIDEYMRNFSDLRNGMDRSGSTAVGVMISPKHIYFINCGDSRAVLYRNGQVCFSTQDHKPCNPREKERIQNAGGSVMIQRVNGSLAVSRALGDYDYKCVDGKGPTEQLVSPEPEVYEILRAEEDEFIVLACDGIWDVMSNEELCEFVKSRLEVSDDLENVCNWVVDTCLHKGSRDNMSIVLVCFSNAPKVSDEAVKKDSELDKHLESRVEEIMEKSGEEGMPDLAHVMRILSAENIPNLPPGGGLAGKRNVVEAVYSRLNPHRESDGFHQPSVAYKDDFLYPEWQSWARPFVNLLRALVTRKAVAGRPSKHSETHGQKGFFVNPNEK
;
A
#
# COMPACT_ATOMS: atom_id res chain seq x y z
N MET A 1 -2.47 -1.99 -16.54
CA MET A 1 -1.08 -2.03 -16.02
C MET A 1 -0.49 -0.67 -16.33
N GLY A 2 -0.21 0.12 -15.29
CA GLY A 2 0.43 1.43 -15.47
C GLY A 2 1.84 1.28 -16.06
N ALA A 3 2.36 2.35 -16.62
CA ALA A 3 3.75 2.40 -17.07
C ALA A 3 4.67 2.34 -15.84
N PHE A 4 5.71 1.50 -15.92
CA PHE A 4 6.83 1.52 -14.98
C PHE A 4 7.95 2.37 -15.57
N LEU A 5 8.76 2.99 -14.71
CA LEU A 5 10.00 3.65 -15.11
C LEU A 5 11.06 2.64 -15.55
N ASP A 6 12.05 3.10 -16.32
CA ASP A 6 13.22 2.28 -16.69
C ASP A 6 14.11 1.95 -15.48
N LYS A 7 14.15 2.86 -14.50
CA LYS A 7 14.81 2.70 -13.19
C LYS A 7 13.92 3.30 -12.11
N PRO A 8 13.91 2.73 -10.89
CA PRO A 8 13.11 3.29 -9.81
C PRO A 8 13.68 4.65 -9.39
N LYS A 9 12.81 5.59 -9.05
CA LYS A 9 13.20 6.81 -8.35
C LYS A 9 13.35 6.50 -6.87
N THR A 10 14.59 6.50 -6.40
CA THR A 10 14.95 6.12 -5.02
C THR A 10 15.10 7.30 -4.06
N GLU A 11 14.81 8.53 -4.52
CA GLU A 11 14.75 9.72 -3.66
C GLU A 11 13.77 9.51 -2.50
N LYS A 12 14.19 9.90 -1.29
CA LYS A 12 13.40 9.80 -0.07
C LYS A 12 12.91 11.17 0.33
N HIS A 13 11.62 11.29 0.60
CA HIS A 13 11.06 12.43 1.31
C HIS A 13 10.82 12.04 2.76
N ASN A 14 11.57 12.66 3.66
CA ASN A 14 11.56 12.34 5.09
C ASN A 14 11.01 13.50 5.90
N ALA A 15 10.44 13.16 7.05
CA ALA A 15 10.16 14.09 8.13
C ALA A 15 10.23 13.37 9.47
N HIS A 16 10.47 14.12 10.54
CA HIS A 16 10.45 13.62 11.90
C HIS A 16 9.94 14.68 12.87
N GLY A 17 9.64 14.25 14.07
CA GLY A 17 9.26 15.15 15.15
C GLY A 17 9.08 14.42 16.48
N ALA A 18 8.83 15.19 17.52
CA ALA A 18 8.62 14.68 18.87
C ALA A 18 7.70 15.60 19.67
N GLY A 19 7.01 15.02 20.65
CA GLY A 19 6.10 15.71 21.56
C GLY A 19 5.07 14.74 22.14
N ASN A 20 4.36 15.12 23.19
CA ASN A 20 3.34 14.28 23.84
C ASN A 20 3.83 12.88 24.26
N GLY A 21 5.13 12.76 24.57
CA GLY A 21 5.77 11.47 24.89
C GLY A 21 5.98 10.54 23.70
N LEU A 22 5.86 11.07 22.48
CA LEU A 22 6.03 10.36 21.21
C LEU A 22 7.24 10.91 20.45
N ARG A 23 7.85 10.04 19.63
CA ARG A 23 8.76 10.41 18.55
C ARG A 23 8.23 9.78 17.27
N TYR A 24 8.41 10.44 16.13
CA TYR A 24 8.09 9.83 14.86
C TYR A 24 9.16 10.11 13.81
N GLY A 25 9.26 9.21 12.84
CA GLY A 25 9.93 9.40 11.57
C GLY A 25 9.01 8.89 10.47
N LEU A 26 9.18 9.41 9.26
CA LEU A 26 8.48 8.93 8.09
C LEU A 26 9.38 8.99 6.86
N SER A 27 9.05 8.16 5.88
CA SER A 27 9.69 8.14 4.57
C SER A 27 8.66 7.83 3.50
N SER A 28 8.71 8.57 2.40
CA SER A 28 7.97 8.24 1.19
C SER A 28 8.87 8.24 -0.04
N MET A 29 8.66 7.29 -0.96
CA MET A 29 9.46 7.07 -2.16
C MET A 29 8.57 6.65 -3.33
N GLN A 30 8.82 7.25 -4.50
CA GLN A 30 8.06 6.96 -5.71
C GLN A 30 8.31 5.53 -6.25
N GLY A 31 9.54 5.03 -6.18
CA GLY A 31 9.86 3.68 -6.64
C GLY A 31 9.71 3.53 -8.15
N TRP A 32 9.08 2.43 -8.60
CA TRP A 32 8.98 2.07 -10.02
C TRP A 32 7.83 2.73 -10.76
N ARG A 33 6.84 3.30 -10.06
CA ARG A 33 5.70 3.99 -10.69
C ARG A 33 6.16 5.26 -11.40
N VAL A 34 5.46 5.65 -12.47
CA VAL A 34 5.73 6.90 -13.19
C VAL A 34 5.35 8.14 -12.38
N GLU A 35 4.29 8.02 -11.57
CA GLU A 35 3.79 9.09 -10.69
C GLU A 35 3.96 8.72 -9.22
N MET A 36 3.95 9.73 -8.35
CA MET A 36 3.86 9.59 -6.89
C MET A 36 2.46 10.03 -6.46
N GLU A 37 1.62 9.08 -6.05
CA GLU A 37 0.22 9.31 -5.70
C GLU A 37 -0.04 9.25 -4.19
N ASP A 38 0.93 8.78 -3.40
CA ASP A 38 0.89 8.75 -1.94
C ASP A 38 0.97 10.14 -1.29
N ALA A 39 0.33 10.28 -0.13
CA ALA A 39 0.47 11.41 0.78
C ALA A 39 0.47 10.96 2.25
N HIS A 40 0.77 11.87 3.19
CA HIS A 40 0.75 11.57 4.63
C HIS A 40 0.40 12.79 5.49
N THR A 41 -0.06 12.54 6.72
CA THR A 41 -0.24 13.55 7.78
C THR A 41 0.58 13.14 9.00
N ALA A 42 1.31 14.07 9.59
CA ALA A 42 2.01 13.86 10.86
C ALA A 42 1.91 15.11 11.73
N VAL A 43 1.09 15.05 12.79
CA VAL A 43 0.81 16.16 13.69
C VAL A 43 0.93 15.69 15.12
N VAL A 44 1.80 16.35 15.88
CA VAL A 44 1.91 16.20 17.34
C VAL A 44 1.42 17.49 17.96
N GLY A 45 0.34 17.41 18.75
CA GLY A 45 -0.36 18.57 19.28
C GLY A 45 -1.41 19.09 18.32
N ILE A 46 -2.60 18.50 18.38
CA ILE A 46 -3.73 18.93 17.55
C ILE A 46 -4.26 20.27 18.10
N PRO A 47 -4.57 21.28 17.24
CA PRO A 47 -5.07 22.57 17.71
C PRO A 47 -6.43 22.49 18.44
N HIS A 48 -6.82 23.62 19.04
CA HIS A 48 -8.17 23.89 19.56
C HIS A 48 -8.61 23.02 20.74
N GLY A 49 -7.73 22.83 21.74
CA GLY A 49 -8.05 22.08 22.96
C GLY A 49 -7.70 20.60 22.91
N LEU A 50 -6.95 20.17 21.89
CA LEU A 50 -6.46 18.80 21.70
C LEU A 50 -4.92 18.77 21.67
N GLU A 51 -4.26 19.70 22.37
CA GLU A 51 -2.81 19.87 22.33
C GLU A 51 -2.06 18.65 22.87
N ASP A 52 -2.70 17.84 23.73
CA ASP A 52 -2.17 16.57 24.24
C ASP A 52 -2.47 15.37 23.30
N TRP A 53 -3.08 15.62 22.15
CA TRP A 53 -3.41 14.61 21.14
C TRP A 53 -2.46 14.70 19.96
N SER A 54 -2.30 13.58 19.25
CA SER A 54 -1.50 13.49 18.02
C SER A 54 -2.27 12.75 16.94
N PHE A 55 -1.97 13.02 15.68
CA PHE A 55 -2.60 12.37 14.54
C PHE A 55 -1.55 12.05 13.46
N PHE A 56 -1.55 10.80 13.02
CA PHE A 56 -0.69 10.31 11.95
C PHE A 56 -1.53 9.54 10.94
N ALA A 57 -1.26 9.73 9.64
CA ALA A 57 -1.96 9.00 8.59
C ALA A 57 -1.12 8.84 7.32
N VAL A 58 -1.38 7.76 6.60
CA VAL A 58 -0.89 7.49 5.24
C VAL A 58 -2.10 7.38 4.31
N TYR A 59 -1.98 7.98 3.12
CA TYR A 59 -3.00 7.99 2.08
C TYR A 59 -2.37 7.45 0.81
N ASP A 60 -2.85 6.31 0.34
CA ASP A 60 -2.42 5.70 -0.91
C ASP A 60 -3.39 6.18 -2.00
N GLY A 61 -2.91 7.01 -2.91
CA GLY A 61 -3.71 7.58 -3.99
C GLY A 61 -3.73 6.67 -5.20
N HIS A 62 -4.85 6.64 -5.92
CA HIS A 62 -4.93 5.92 -7.19
C HIS A 62 -5.68 6.72 -8.24
N ALA A 63 -5.23 6.62 -9.49
CA ALA A 63 -5.81 7.33 -10.64
C ALA A 63 -5.75 8.86 -10.50
N GLY A 64 -4.67 9.35 -9.91
CA GLY A 64 -4.39 10.75 -9.57
C GLY A 64 -4.11 10.92 -8.07
N SER A 65 -3.35 11.96 -7.72
CA SER A 65 -2.97 12.27 -6.33
C SER A 65 -3.90 13.28 -5.64
N ARG A 66 -4.94 13.77 -6.33
CA ARG A 66 -5.75 14.90 -5.85
C ARG A 66 -6.49 14.58 -4.55
N VAL A 67 -7.15 13.42 -4.48
CA VAL A 67 -7.89 13.00 -3.28
C VAL A 67 -6.92 12.76 -2.11
N ALA A 68 -5.83 12.03 -2.32
CA ALA A 68 -4.81 11.80 -1.30
C ALA A 68 -4.24 13.11 -0.72
N ASN A 69 -3.86 14.05 -1.58
CA ASN A 69 -3.33 15.36 -1.20
C ASN A 69 -4.34 16.24 -0.44
N TYR A 70 -5.62 16.17 -0.80
CA TYR A 70 -6.65 16.92 -0.07
C TYR A 70 -6.89 16.31 1.32
N CYS A 71 -6.95 14.98 1.40
CA CYS A 71 -7.10 14.25 2.65
C CYS A 71 -5.94 14.51 3.62
N SER A 72 -4.69 14.54 3.13
CA SER A 72 -3.51 14.78 3.97
C SER A 72 -3.45 16.15 4.63
N THR A 73 -4.22 17.11 4.14
CA THR A 73 -4.24 18.48 4.65
C THR A 73 -5.54 18.84 5.36
N HIS A 74 -6.65 18.13 5.10
CA HIS A 74 -7.98 18.54 5.59
C HIS A 74 -8.75 17.45 6.34
N LEU A 75 -8.35 16.17 6.28
CA LEU A 75 -9.11 15.09 6.94
C LEU A 75 -9.19 15.29 8.45
N LEU A 76 -8.08 15.66 9.09
CA LEU A 76 -8.03 15.90 10.53
C LEU A 76 -9.00 17.01 10.97
N GLU A 77 -9.10 18.09 10.19
CA GLU A 77 -10.04 19.18 10.46
C GLU A 77 -11.50 18.70 10.32
N HIS A 78 -11.81 17.94 9.26
CA HIS A 78 -13.16 17.39 9.07
C HIS A 78 -13.56 16.45 10.21
N ILE A 79 -12.62 15.70 10.76
CA ILE A 79 -12.83 14.82 11.92
C ILE A 79 -13.07 15.64 13.21
N THR A 80 -12.24 16.63 13.48
CA THR A 80 -12.23 17.31 14.80
C THR A 80 -13.24 18.45 14.93
N THR A 81 -13.65 19.05 13.81
CA THR A 81 -14.53 20.23 13.82
C THR A 81 -16.02 19.90 13.75
N ASN A 82 -16.38 18.65 13.43
CA ASN A 82 -17.77 18.25 13.30
C ASN A 82 -18.48 18.06 14.66
N GLU A 83 -19.80 18.10 14.59
CA GLU A 83 -20.73 18.04 15.71
C GLU A 83 -20.62 16.75 16.52
N ASP A 84 -20.38 15.59 15.89
CA ASP A 84 -20.32 14.29 16.57
C ASP A 84 -19.04 14.16 17.41
N PHE A 85 -17.95 14.71 16.89
CA PHE A 85 -16.70 14.85 17.64
C PHE A 85 -16.86 15.85 18.78
N ARG A 86 -17.48 17.01 18.53
CA ARG A 86 -17.59 18.12 19.49
C ARG A 86 -18.75 18.03 20.49
N ALA A 87 -19.63 17.03 20.39
CA ALA A 87 -20.87 16.94 21.18
C ALA A 87 -20.66 16.96 22.72
N ALA A 88 -19.43 16.76 23.21
CA ALA A 88 -19.07 16.95 24.61
C ALA A 88 -18.68 18.41 24.91
N GLY A 89 -19.66 19.31 24.95
CA GLY A 89 -19.43 20.71 25.26
C GLY A 89 -20.64 21.45 25.83
N LYS A 90 -21.15 21.04 26.99
CA LYS A 90 -21.83 22.01 27.87
C LYS A 90 -20.75 22.91 28.45
N SER A 91 -20.82 24.20 28.12
CA SER A 91 -19.93 25.29 28.52
C SER A 91 -19.32 25.10 29.93
N GLY A 92 -18.00 24.96 30.01
CA GLY A 92 -17.24 25.25 31.24
C GLY A 92 -16.30 24.18 31.82
N SER A 93 -16.27 22.94 31.33
CA SER A 93 -15.29 21.93 31.76
C SER A 93 -14.33 21.54 30.64
N ALA A 94 -13.14 21.04 31.00
CA ALA A 94 -12.20 20.43 30.04
C ALA A 94 -12.94 19.42 29.14
N LEU A 95 -12.57 19.40 27.86
CA LEU A 95 -13.22 18.61 26.82
C LEU A 95 -12.92 17.11 27.04
N GLU A 96 -13.63 16.44 27.94
CA GLU A 96 -13.55 14.97 28.03
C GLU A 96 -14.37 14.37 26.89
N LEU A 97 -13.69 14.11 25.77
CA LEU A 97 -14.25 13.38 24.64
C LEU A 97 -14.46 11.92 25.02
N SER A 98 -15.69 11.43 24.87
CA SER A 98 -15.96 10.01 25.00
C SER A 98 -15.41 9.22 23.81
N VAL A 99 -15.11 7.93 24.01
CA VAL A 99 -14.73 7.01 22.93
C VAL A 99 -15.73 7.04 21.78
N GLU A 100 -17.02 7.13 22.10
CA GLU A 100 -18.10 7.16 21.11
C GLU A 100 -18.10 8.47 20.30
N ASN A 101 -17.82 9.61 20.94
CA ASN A 101 -17.68 10.89 20.22
C ASN A 101 -16.52 10.86 19.23
N VAL A 102 -15.38 10.29 19.63
CA VAL A 102 -14.22 10.16 18.75
C VAL A 102 -14.56 9.26 17.57
N LYS A 103 -15.13 8.07 17.81
CA LYS A 103 -15.50 7.13 16.73
C LYS A 103 -16.53 7.71 15.76
N ASN A 104 -17.59 8.33 16.28
CA ASN A 104 -18.61 8.96 15.44
C ASN A 104 -18.07 10.19 14.73
N GLY A 105 -17.25 11.01 15.40
CA GLY A 105 -16.58 12.15 14.79
C GLY A 105 -15.64 11.76 13.65
N ILE A 106 -14.90 10.66 13.79
CA ILE A 106 -14.07 10.10 12.71
C ILE A 106 -14.97 9.66 11.55
N ARG A 107 -16.00 8.86 11.81
CA ARG A 107 -16.95 8.41 10.78
C ARG A 107 -17.56 9.59 10.03
N THR A 108 -18.09 10.57 10.75
CA THR A 108 -18.70 11.77 10.17
C THR A 108 -17.68 12.61 9.41
N GLY A 109 -16.45 12.73 9.89
CA GLY A 109 -15.37 13.42 9.19
C GLY A 109 -15.08 12.81 7.81
N PHE A 110 -14.99 11.47 7.73
CA PHE A 110 -14.81 10.76 6.47
C PHE A 110 -15.99 10.94 5.50
N LEU A 111 -17.23 10.83 5.98
CA LEU A 111 -18.40 11.03 5.13
C LEU A 111 -18.50 12.48 4.63
N LYS A 112 -18.19 13.46 5.48
CA LYS A 112 -18.24 14.89 5.14
C LYS A 112 -17.15 15.28 4.14
N ILE A 113 -15.91 14.83 4.34
CA ILE A 113 -14.82 15.15 3.40
C ILE A 113 -15.05 14.49 2.03
N ASP A 114 -15.59 13.27 1.99
CA ASP A 114 -15.90 12.57 0.73
C ASP A 114 -16.95 13.34 -0.08
N GLU A 115 -18.03 13.77 0.58
CA GLU A 115 -19.09 14.56 -0.05
C GLU A 115 -18.61 15.98 -0.41
N TYR A 116 -17.74 16.58 0.41
CA TYR A 116 -17.13 17.88 0.11
C TYR A 116 -16.30 17.81 -1.18
N MET A 117 -15.39 16.83 -1.29
CA MET A 117 -14.53 16.65 -2.45
C MET A 117 -15.30 16.28 -3.72
N ARG A 118 -16.47 15.63 -3.60
CA ARG A 118 -17.34 15.32 -4.74
C ARG A 118 -17.77 16.58 -5.52
N ASN A 119 -17.77 17.73 -4.87
CA ASN A 119 -18.11 19.01 -5.49
C ASN A 119 -16.95 19.67 -6.24
N PHE A 120 -15.72 19.14 -6.19
CA PHE A 120 -14.60 19.67 -6.96
C PHE A 120 -14.88 19.55 -8.45
N SER A 121 -14.67 20.63 -9.21
CA SER A 121 -15.01 20.71 -10.64
C SER A 121 -14.44 19.56 -11.44
N ASP A 122 -13.19 19.19 -11.17
CA ASP A 122 -12.47 18.23 -12.00
C ASP A 122 -12.87 16.79 -11.65
N LEU A 123 -13.18 16.52 -10.37
CA LEU A 123 -13.76 15.24 -9.93
C LEU A 123 -15.21 15.10 -10.43
N ARG A 124 -16.01 16.15 -10.29
CA ARG A 124 -17.42 16.18 -10.71
C ARG A 124 -17.59 16.07 -12.23
N ASN A 125 -16.73 16.73 -13.00
CA ASN A 125 -16.77 16.67 -14.46
C ASN A 125 -15.98 15.47 -15.03
N GLY A 126 -15.42 14.61 -14.15
CA GLY A 126 -14.71 13.39 -14.53
C GLY A 126 -13.36 13.60 -15.21
N MET A 127 -12.77 14.80 -15.07
CA MET A 127 -11.41 15.12 -15.52
C MET A 127 -10.35 14.51 -14.61
N ASP A 128 -10.65 14.38 -13.33
CA ASP A 128 -9.90 13.61 -12.35
C ASP A 128 -10.84 12.51 -11.83
N ARG A 129 -10.33 11.28 -11.66
CA ARG A 129 -11.11 10.15 -11.15
C ARG A 129 -10.39 9.49 -9.98
N SER A 130 -9.55 10.27 -9.30
CA SER A 130 -8.75 9.73 -8.23
C SER A 130 -9.60 9.26 -7.06
N GLY A 131 -9.09 8.27 -6.38
CA GLY A 131 -9.50 7.90 -5.03
C GLY A 131 -8.27 7.83 -4.15
N SER A 132 -8.51 7.61 -2.86
CA SER A 132 -7.43 7.31 -1.94
C SER A 132 -7.88 6.46 -0.78
N THR A 133 -7.00 5.56 -0.36
CA THR A 133 -7.12 4.94 0.95
C THR A 133 -6.87 5.98 2.05
N ALA A 134 -7.19 5.63 3.29
CA ALA A 134 -6.62 6.30 4.45
C ALA A 134 -6.43 5.31 5.58
N VAL A 135 -5.21 5.22 6.10
CA VAL A 135 -4.93 4.54 7.36
C VAL A 135 -4.30 5.52 8.32
N GLY A 136 -4.77 5.56 9.56
CA GLY A 136 -4.32 6.55 10.53
C GLY A 136 -4.45 6.10 11.97
N VAL A 137 -3.77 6.82 12.84
CA VAL A 137 -3.95 6.74 14.29
C VAL A 137 -4.21 8.11 14.86
N MET A 138 -5.24 8.22 15.70
CA MET A 138 -5.46 9.37 16.56
C MET A 138 -5.07 8.96 17.99
N ILE A 139 -4.07 9.61 18.56
CA ILE A 139 -3.48 9.23 19.85
C ILE A 139 -3.84 10.30 20.87
N SER A 140 -4.64 9.90 21.85
CA SER A 140 -4.98 10.72 23.03
C SER A 140 -4.06 10.37 24.21
N PRO A 141 -4.18 11.07 25.35
CA PRO A 141 -3.46 10.68 26.55
C PRO A 141 -3.73 9.24 27.02
N LYS A 142 -4.92 8.68 26.74
CA LYS A 142 -5.36 7.36 27.26
C LYS A 142 -5.59 6.29 26.20
N HIS A 143 -5.88 6.67 24.97
CA HIS A 143 -6.31 5.75 23.91
C HIS A 143 -5.56 6.00 22.61
N ILE A 144 -5.40 4.94 21.84
CA ILE A 144 -4.99 4.93 20.43
C ILE A 144 -6.23 4.53 19.63
N TYR A 145 -6.66 5.38 18.71
CA TYR A 145 -7.74 5.10 17.79
C TYR A 145 -7.14 4.77 16.42
N PHE A 146 -7.14 3.49 16.06
CA PHE A 146 -6.78 3.03 14.72
C PHE A 146 -7.94 3.28 13.77
N ILE A 147 -7.64 3.86 12.62
CA ILE A 147 -8.60 4.28 11.61
C ILE A 147 -8.17 3.65 10.29
N ASN A 148 -9.05 2.90 9.62
CA ASN A 148 -8.76 2.35 8.30
C ASN A 148 -9.91 2.53 7.31
N CYS A 149 -9.57 2.93 6.08
CA CYS A 149 -10.46 3.01 4.93
C CYS A 149 -9.66 2.71 3.66
N GLY A 150 -9.33 1.43 3.46
CA GLY A 150 -8.65 0.92 2.27
C GLY A 150 -7.82 -0.31 2.62
N ASP A 151 -6.79 -0.59 1.85
CA ASP A 151 -5.82 -1.67 2.05
C ASP A 151 -4.40 -1.19 2.41
N SER A 152 -4.22 0.10 2.67
CA SER A 152 -3.15 0.53 3.58
C SER A 152 -3.40 -0.02 4.99
N ARG A 153 -2.34 -0.16 5.79
CA ARG A 153 -2.43 -0.87 7.07
C ARG A 153 -1.60 -0.21 8.17
N ALA A 154 -2.13 -0.28 9.39
CA ALA A 154 -1.45 0.15 10.60
C ALA A 154 -1.39 -0.98 11.63
N VAL A 155 -0.25 -1.07 12.31
CA VAL A 155 0.07 -2.15 13.26
C VAL A 155 0.61 -1.55 14.56
N LEU A 156 0.11 -2.03 15.70
CA LEU A 156 0.66 -1.77 17.03
C LEU A 156 1.59 -2.91 17.44
N TYR A 157 2.81 -2.55 17.85
CA TYR A 157 3.75 -3.46 18.49
C TYR A 157 3.85 -3.13 19.98
N ARG A 158 3.62 -4.14 20.82
CA ARG A 158 3.55 -4.03 22.29
C ARG A 158 4.14 -5.28 22.90
N ASN A 159 5.03 -5.11 23.88
CA ASN A 159 5.68 -6.20 24.60
C ASN A 159 6.34 -7.26 23.69
N GLY A 160 7.05 -6.82 22.65
CA GLY A 160 7.80 -7.67 21.73
C GLY A 160 6.92 -8.44 20.74
N GLN A 161 5.66 -8.03 20.53
CA GLN A 161 4.73 -8.73 19.63
C GLN A 161 3.77 -7.78 18.92
N VAL A 162 3.28 -8.23 17.76
CA VAL A 162 2.14 -7.60 17.07
C VAL A 162 0.91 -7.73 17.96
N CYS A 163 0.43 -6.60 18.49
CA CYS A 163 -0.71 -6.56 19.41
C CYS A 163 -2.03 -6.28 18.68
N PHE A 164 -1.99 -5.44 17.64
CA PHE A 164 -3.15 -5.10 16.83
C PHE A 164 -2.72 -4.78 15.40
N SER A 165 -3.60 -5.08 14.44
CA SER A 165 -3.48 -4.65 13.05
C SER A 165 -4.86 -4.24 12.55
N THR A 166 -4.91 -3.17 11.75
CA THR A 166 -6.11 -2.89 10.94
C THR A 166 -6.36 -4.03 9.95
N GLN A 167 -7.61 -4.20 9.52
CA GLN A 167 -8.00 -5.18 8.51
C GLN A 167 -8.17 -4.48 7.16
N ASP A 168 -7.52 -5.02 6.12
CA ASP A 168 -7.59 -4.44 4.78
C ASP A 168 -8.99 -4.60 4.18
N HIS A 169 -9.50 -3.53 3.57
CA HIS A 169 -10.78 -3.51 2.88
C HIS A 169 -10.66 -4.01 1.45
N LYS A 170 -10.59 -5.35 1.30
CA LYS A 170 -10.55 -6.01 0.00
C LYS A 170 -11.96 -6.38 -0.49
N PRO A 171 -12.27 -6.23 -1.80
CA PRO A 171 -13.57 -6.60 -2.36
C PRO A 171 -13.99 -8.05 -2.13
N CYS A 172 -13.05 -8.97 -1.91
CA CYS A 172 -13.35 -10.38 -1.62
C CYS A 172 -13.82 -10.63 -0.18
N ASN A 173 -13.67 -9.68 0.74
CA ASN A 173 -14.10 -9.83 2.13
C ASN A 173 -15.63 -9.99 2.19
N PRO A 174 -16.19 -10.88 3.03
CA PRO A 174 -17.60 -11.25 2.97
C PRO A 174 -18.58 -10.06 3.02
N ARG A 175 -18.41 -9.13 3.97
CA ARG A 175 -19.28 -7.95 4.13
C ARG A 175 -19.11 -6.93 2.99
N GLU A 176 -17.88 -6.78 2.50
CA GLU A 176 -17.56 -5.87 1.39
C GLU A 176 -18.19 -6.38 0.09
N LYS A 177 -18.03 -7.69 -0.19
CA LYS A 177 -18.64 -8.36 -1.32
C LYS A 177 -20.16 -8.27 -1.28
N GLU A 178 -20.76 -8.51 -0.11
CA GLU A 178 -22.20 -8.41 0.07
C GLU A 178 -22.70 -6.99 -0.24
N ARG A 179 -22.05 -5.94 0.28
CA ARG A 179 -22.38 -4.56 -0.04
C ARG A 179 -22.27 -4.29 -1.55
N ILE A 180 -21.16 -4.70 -2.19
CA ILE A 180 -20.93 -4.52 -3.63
C ILE A 180 -22.05 -5.19 -4.46
N GLN A 181 -22.44 -6.41 -4.10
CA GLN A 181 -23.52 -7.14 -4.77
C GLN A 181 -24.88 -6.49 -4.55
N ASN A 182 -25.17 -6.04 -3.33
CA ASN A 182 -26.41 -5.34 -2.99
C ASN A 182 -26.52 -3.96 -3.67
N ALA A 183 -25.39 -3.37 -4.07
CA ALA A 183 -25.29 -2.16 -4.89
C ALA A 183 -25.33 -2.44 -6.41
N GLY A 184 -25.59 -3.69 -6.81
CA GLY A 184 -25.73 -4.09 -8.22
C GLY A 184 -24.41 -4.39 -8.94
N GLY A 185 -23.28 -4.37 -8.21
CA GLY A 185 -21.96 -4.71 -8.75
C GLY A 185 -21.60 -6.18 -8.60
N SER A 186 -20.35 -6.49 -8.94
CA SER A 186 -19.77 -7.82 -8.81
C SER A 186 -18.32 -7.76 -8.36
N VAL A 187 -17.81 -8.85 -7.80
CA VAL A 187 -16.40 -8.99 -7.44
C VAL A 187 -15.77 -10.00 -8.40
N MET A 188 -14.86 -9.53 -9.25
CA MET A 188 -14.14 -10.33 -10.23
C MET A 188 -12.65 -10.29 -9.91
N ILE A 189 -12.05 -11.44 -9.60
CA ILE A 189 -10.60 -11.56 -9.32
C ILE A 189 -10.14 -10.52 -8.28
N GLN A 190 -10.82 -10.47 -7.14
CA GLN A 190 -10.58 -9.52 -6.04
C GLN A 190 -10.83 -8.03 -6.35
N ARG A 191 -11.44 -7.71 -7.50
CA ARG A 191 -11.72 -6.33 -7.91
C ARG A 191 -13.21 -6.03 -8.05
N VAL A 192 -13.62 -4.83 -7.65
CA VAL A 192 -14.97 -4.29 -7.89
C VAL A 192 -15.16 -4.14 -9.39
N ASN A 193 -16.13 -4.86 -9.95
CA ASN A 193 -16.43 -4.95 -11.38
C ASN A 193 -15.20 -5.26 -12.25
N GLY A 194 -14.20 -5.95 -11.70
CA GLY A 194 -12.95 -6.28 -12.40
C GLY A 194 -11.94 -5.12 -12.52
N SER A 195 -12.22 -3.96 -11.91
CA SER A 195 -11.39 -2.76 -12.03
C SER A 195 -10.68 -2.40 -10.73
N LEU A 196 -11.41 -1.99 -9.69
CA LEU A 196 -10.83 -1.42 -8.47
C LEU A 196 -10.46 -2.50 -7.45
N ALA A 197 -9.23 -2.49 -6.92
CA ALA A 197 -8.72 -3.53 -5.99
C ALA A 197 -9.08 -3.31 -4.52
N VAL A 198 -9.63 -2.13 -4.19
CA VAL A 198 -10.13 -1.77 -2.87
C VAL A 198 -11.64 -1.74 -2.84
N SER A 199 -12.23 -2.08 -1.69
CA SER A 199 -13.68 -1.95 -1.48
C SER A 199 -14.05 -0.67 -0.73
N ARG A 200 -13.10 0.01 -0.10
CA ARG A 200 -13.32 1.28 0.58
C ARG A 200 -12.23 2.28 0.20
N ALA A 201 -12.65 3.52 -0.02
CA ALA A 201 -11.80 4.64 -0.36
C ALA A 201 -12.60 5.95 -0.27
N LEU A 202 -11.89 7.05 -0.04
CA LEU A 202 -12.37 8.40 -0.34
C LEU A 202 -12.21 8.66 -1.85
N GLY A 203 -13.04 9.52 -2.44
CA GLY A 203 -13.03 9.73 -3.90
C GLY A 203 -13.78 8.64 -4.66
N ASP A 204 -13.26 8.18 -5.80
CA ASP A 204 -13.84 7.09 -6.62
C ASP A 204 -15.33 7.29 -6.96
N TYR A 205 -15.73 8.52 -7.31
CA TYR A 205 -17.15 8.86 -7.38
C TYR A 205 -17.93 8.10 -8.44
N ASP A 206 -17.28 7.60 -9.50
CA ASP A 206 -17.89 6.68 -10.49
C ASP A 206 -18.50 5.42 -9.82
N TYR A 207 -17.95 5.00 -8.67
CA TYR A 207 -18.42 3.85 -7.89
C TYR A 207 -19.44 4.20 -6.80
N LYS A 208 -19.83 5.48 -6.70
CA LYS A 208 -20.68 6.02 -5.64
C LYS A 208 -21.95 6.70 -6.17
N CYS A 209 -22.43 6.23 -7.32
CA CYS A 209 -23.58 6.76 -8.06
C CYS A 209 -24.76 5.77 -8.16
N VAL A 210 -24.86 4.79 -7.24
CA VAL A 210 -25.96 3.81 -7.23
C VAL A 210 -27.21 4.45 -6.62
N ASP A 211 -28.25 4.60 -7.44
CA ASP A 211 -29.54 5.16 -7.04
C ASP A 211 -30.18 4.36 -5.89
N GLY A 212 -30.77 5.06 -4.93
CA GLY A 212 -31.47 4.45 -3.80
C GLY A 212 -30.56 3.81 -2.74
N LYS A 213 -29.24 4.02 -2.80
CA LYS A 213 -28.26 3.58 -1.80
C LYS A 213 -27.66 4.76 -1.06
N GLY A 214 -27.54 4.64 0.27
CA GLY A 214 -26.83 5.62 1.09
C GLY A 214 -25.32 5.67 0.77
N PRO A 215 -24.58 6.66 1.27
CA PRO A 215 -23.15 6.83 0.97
C PRO A 215 -22.29 5.60 1.30
N THR A 216 -22.63 4.87 2.37
CA THR A 216 -21.90 3.69 2.84
C THR A 216 -22.37 2.38 2.23
N GLU A 217 -23.41 2.43 1.39
CA GLU A 217 -24.02 1.28 0.71
C GLU A 217 -23.68 1.25 -0.78
N GLN A 218 -22.76 2.10 -1.22
CA GLN A 218 -22.26 2.19 -2.59
C GLN A 218 -21.31 1.03 -2.94
N LEU A 219 -20.87 0.94 -4.21
CA LEU A 219 -19.90 -0.08 -4.63
C LEU A 219 -18.58 0.08 -3.84
N VAL A 220 -18.13 1.33 -3.69
CA VAL A 220 -16.99 1.71 -2.86
C VAL A 220 -17.49 2.57 -1.70
N SER A 221 -17.21 2.17 -0.46
CA SER A 221 -17.67 2.91 0.72
C SER A 221 -16.59 3.87 1.23
N PRO A 222 -16.92 5.12 1.62
CA PRO A 222 -16.01 6.00 2.35
C PRO A 222 -15.98 5.75 3.87
N GLU A 223 -16.78 4.80 4.37
CA GLU A 223 -16.92 4.55 5.81
C GLU A 223 -15.66 3.92 6.42
N PRO A 224 -14.97 4.59 7.38
CA PRO A 224 -13.81 4.02 8.03
C PRO A 224 -14.22 2.97 9.06
N GLU A 225 -13.34 2.01 9.30
CA GLU A 225 -13.36 1.22 10.54
C GLU A 225 -12.49 1.90 11.59
N VAL A 226 -13.02 1.98 12.83
CA VAL A 226 -12.33 2.62 13.96
C VAL A 226 -12.24 1.65 15.13
N TYR A 227 -11.02 1.32 15.53
CA TYR A 227 -10.72 0.50 16.70
C TYR A 227 -10.04 1.34 17.77
N GLU A 228 -10.61 1.35 18.97
CA GLU A 228 -10.01 1.97 20.14
C GLU A 228 -9.19 0.93 20.90
N ILE A 229 -8.01 1.35 21.35
CA ILE A 229 -7.13 0.57 22.21
C ILE A 229 -6.65 1.46 23.34
N LEU A 230 -6.83 1.02 24.58
CA LEU A 230 -6.20 1.65 25.74
C LEU A 230 -4.68 1.61 25.62
N ARG A 231 -4.06 2.76 25.80
CA ARG A 231 -2.61 2.89 25.92
C ARG A 231 -2.12 2.10 27.12
N ALA A 232 -0.94 1.53 26.98
CA ALA A 232 -0.30 0.76 28.02
C ALA A 232 1.17 1.17 28.12
N GLU A 233 1.79 0.93 29.28
CA GLU A 233 3.22 1.20 29.43
C GLU A 233 4.03 0.32 28.47
N GLU A 234 3.56 -0.88 28.13
CA GLU A 234 4.25 -1.80 27.23
C GLU A 234 4.19 -1.39 25.75
N ASP A 235 3.53 -0.27 25.41
CA ASP A 235 3.49 0.26 24.04
C ASP A 235 4.89 0.63 23.57
N GLU A 236 5.30 0.06 22.42
CA GLU A 236 6.63 0.27 21.86
C GLU A 236 6.57 1.18 20.65
N PHE A 237 5.89 0.76 19.58
CA PHE A 237 5.75 1.56 18.37
C PHE A 237 4.52 1.19 17.55
N ILE A 238 4.14 2.11 16.67
CA ILE A 238 3.12 1.92 15.62
C ILE A 238 3.79 2.10 14.27
N VAL A 239 3.45 1.23 13.32
CA VAL A 239 3.76 1.40 11.91
C VAL A 239 2.49 1.69 11.15
N LEU A 240 2.49 2.72 10.30
CA LEU A 240 1.46 2.96 9.28
C LEU A 240 2.14 2.91 7.92
N ALA A 241 1.61 2.15 6.95
CA ALA A 241 2.15 2.12 5.61
C ALA A 241 1.09 1.76 4.54
N CYS A 242 1.36 2.13 3.29
CA CYS A 242 0.59 1.70 2.12
C CYS A 242 0.89 0.25 1.70
N ASP A 243 0.12 -0.30 0.75
CA ASP A 243 0.28 -1.69 0.32
C ASP A 243 1.63 -1.96 -0.35
N GLY A 244 2.27 -0.93 -0.93
CA GLY A 244 3.64 -1.00 -1.46
C GLY A 244 4.68 -1.53 -0.46
N ILE A 245 4.42 -1.43 0.84
CA ILE A 245 5.21 -2.08 1.91
C ILE A 245 4.63 -3.47 2.24
N TRP A 246 3.33 -3.54 2.50
CA TRP A 246 2.66 -4.75 3.02
C TRP A 246 2.53 -5.90 2.02
N ASP A 247 2.66 -5.62 0.72
CA ASP A 247 2.67 -6.62 -0.35
C ASP A 247 3.90 -7.53 -0.30
N VAL A 248 4.99 -7.06 0.33
CA VAL A 248 6.28 -7.77 0.35
C VAL A 248 6.80 -8.06 1.76
N MET A 249 6.14 -7.55 2.80
CA MET A 249 6.45 -7.84 4.20
C MET A 249 5.17 -8.01 5.01
N SER A 250 5.05 -9.14 5.71
CA SER A 250 3.97 -9.38 6.67
C SER A 250 4.09 -8.49 7.92
N ASN A 251 3.04 -8.47 8.73
CA ASN A 251 2.99 -7.71 9.98
C ASN A 251 4.17 -8.07 10.91
N GLU A 252 4.39 -9.36 11.13
CA GLU A 252 5.43 -9.87 12.02
C GLU A 252 6.83 -9.61 11.45
N GLU A 253 7.04 -9.86 10.15
CA GLU A 253 8.33 -9.59 9.49
C GLU A 253 8.72 -8.11 9.58
N LEU A 254 7.77 -7.20 9.32
CA LEU A 254 8.06 -5.78 9.38
C LEU A 254 8.32 -5.31 10.81
N CYS A 255 7.54 -5.78 11.79
CA CYS A 255 7.75 -5.38 13.19
C CYS A 255 9.09 -5.87 13.74
N GLU A 256 9.46 -7.13 13.47
CA GLU A 256 10.78 -7.64 13.88
C GLU A 256 11.92 -6.91 13.16
N PHE A 257 11.74 -6.57 11.88
CA PHE A 257 12.72 -5.78 11.15
C PHE A 257 12.88 -4.39 11.78
N VAL A 258 11.79 -3.64 11.98
CA VAL A 258 11.80 -2.31 12.62
C VAL A 258 12.44 -2.35 14.00
N LYS A 259 12.06 -3.32 14.85
CA LYS A 259 12.70 -3.52 16.15
C LYS A 259 14.22 -3.71 16.02
N SER A 260 14.67 -4.59 15.13
CA SER A 260 16.09 -4.82 14.91
C SER A 260 16.85 -3.57 14.44
N ARG A 261 16.17 -2.67 13.71
CA ARG A 261 16.74 -1.41 13.23
C ARG A 261 16.76 -0.34 14.32
N LEU A 262 15.73 -0.28 15.17
CA LEU A 262 15.70 0.59 16.36
C LEU A 262 16.77 0.24 17.40
N GLU A 263 17.14 -1.04 17.50
CA GLU A 263 18.26 -1.49 18.34
C GLU A 263 19.64 -1.04 17.78
N VAL A 264 19.70 -0.61 16.51
CA VAL A 264 20.94 -0.14 15.86
C VAL A 264 20.97 1.39 15.73
N SER A 265 19.82 2.03 15.55
CA SER A 265 19.71 3.48 15.30
C SER A 265 18.45 4.04 15.93
N ASP A 266 18.55 5.17 16.62
CA ASP A 266 17.41 5.93 17.10
C ASP A 266 16.91 6.97 16.08
N ASP A 267 17.60 7.17 14.96
CA ASP A 267 17.14 7.97 13.83
C ASP A 267 15.97 7.27 13.11
N LEU A 268 14.76 7.77 13.34
CA LEU A 268 13.53 7.18 12.84
C LEU A 268 13.35 7.40 11.32
N GLU A 269 13.92 8.47 10.74
CA GLU A 269 13.89 8.65 9.29
C GLU A 269 14.74 7.57 8.62
N ASN A 270 15.92 7.31 9.18
CA ASN A 270 16.81 6.28 8.67
C ASN A 270 16.19 4.86 8.81
N VAL A 271 15.50 4.57 9.91
CA VAL A 271 14.75 3.32 10.06
C VAL A 271 13.66 3.19 8.99
N CYS A 272 12.89 4.25 8.73
CA CYS A 272 11.89 4.28 7.66
C CYS A 272 12.53 4.09 6.27
N ASN A 273 13.66 4.74 5.99
CA ASN A 273 14.39 4.58 4.74
C ASN A 273 14.85 3.13 4.52
N TRP A 274 15.37 2.48 5.56
CA TRP A 274 15.74 1.08 5.50
C TRP A 274 14.55 0.17 5.20
N VAL A 275 13.37 0.45 5.76
CA VAL A 275 12.14 -0.30 5.42
C VAL A 275 11.80 -0.13 3.94
N VAL A 276 11.71 1.11 3.45
CA VAL A 276 11.34 1.42 2.07
C VAL A 276 12.31 0.77 1.07
N ASP A 277 13.62 0.90 1.30
CA ASP A 277 14.63 0.25 0.46
C ASP A 277 14.52 -1.27 0.54
N THR A 278 14.32 -1.84 1.72
CA THR A 278 14.15 -3.30 1.89
C THR A 278 12.96 -3.81 1.08
N CYS A 279 11.82 -3.11 1.12
CA CYS A 279 10.63 -3.47 0.34
C CYS A 279 10.87 -3.35 -1.17
N LEU A 280 11.56 -2.29 -1.63
CA LEU A 280 11.99 -2.17 -3.02
C LEU A 280 12.87 -3.37 -3.45
N HIS A 281 13.82 -3.75 -2.61
CA HIS A 281 14.73 -4.86 -2.87
C HIS A 281 14.06 -6.23 -2.81
N LYS A 282 12.98 -6.38 -2.02
CA LYS A 282 12.09 -7.55 -2.01
C LYS A 282 11.18 -7.62 -3.24
N GLY A 283 11.17 -6.58 -4.07
CA GLY A 283 10.49 -6.57 -5.36
C GLY A 283 9.21 -5.74 -5.39
N SER A 284 8.95 -4.91 -4.38
CA SER A 284 7.88 -3.92 -4.48
C SER A 284 8.13 -3.01 -5.67
N ARG A 285 7.09 -2.79 -6.46
CA ARG A 285 7.11 -1.92 -7.65
C ARG A 285 6.16 -0.74 -7.51
N ASP A 286 5.68 -0.49 -6.30
CA ASP A 286 4.72 0.57 -6.04
C ASP A 286 5.38 1.85 -5.49
N ASN A 287 4.56 2.89 -5.33
CA ASN A 287 4.85 3.94 -4.36
C ASN A 287 4.93 3.32 -2.96
N MET A 288 5.76 3.88 -2.09
CA MET A 288 5.95 3.37 -0.74
C MET A 288 5.99 4.53 0.23
N SER A 289 5.09 4.53 1.20
CA SER A 289 5.06 5.48 2.32
C SER A 289 4.94 4.72 3.63
N ILE A 290 5.73 5.14 4.62
CA ILE A 290 5.70 4.61 5.98
C ILE A 290 5.81 5.74 7.00
N VAL A 291 5.03 5.65 8.07
CA VAL A 291 5.17 6.46 9.29
C VAL A 291 5.45 5.51 10.45
N LEU A 292 6.55 5.73 11.16
CA LEU A 292 6.94 5.04 12.38
C LEU A 292 6.75 5.97 13.57
N VAL A 293 5.87 5.59 14.51
CA VAL A 293 5.61 6.34 15.75
C VAL A 293 6.11 5.51 16.93
N CYS A 294 7.12 6.01 17.64
CA CYS A 294 7.69 5.37 18.82
C CYS A 294 7.15 5.98 20.11
N PHE A 295 6.76 5.12 21.05
CA PHE A 295 6.43 5.47 22.42
C PHE A 295 7.70 5.49 23.31
N SER A 296 7.53 5.84 24.58
CA SER A 296 8.62 5.89 25.56
C SER A 296 9.36 4.56 25.69
N ASN A 297 8.64 3.43 25.64
CA ASN A 297 9.19 2.09 25.81
C ASN A 297 9.62 1.40 24.50
N ALA A 298 9.64 2.12 23.37
CA ALA A 298 10.24 1.63 22.12
C ALA A 298 11.67 1.08 22.35
N PRO A 299 12.08 0.03 21.62
CA PRO A 299 13.43 -0.51 21.66
C PRO A 299 14.48 0.60 21.57
N LYS A 300 15.53 0.48 22.38
CA LYS A 300 16.63 1.45 22.44
C LYS A 300 17.84 0.88 21.73
N VAL A 301 18.70 1.78 21.25
CA VAL A 301 19.99 1.41 20.68
C VAL A 301 20.78 0.58 21.69
N SER A 302 21.31 -0.55 21.22
CA SER A 302 22.10 -1.50 21.99
C SER A 302 23.49 -1.62 21.39
N ASP A 303 24.52 -1.42 22.22
CA ASP A 303 25.92 -1.56 21.79
C ASP A 303 26.20 -2.94 21.18
N GLU A 304 25.55 -3.98 21.69
CA GLU A 304 25.66 -5.34 21.16
C GLU A 304 25.03 -5.47 19.77
N ALA A 305 23.85 -4.88 19.56
CA ALA A 305 23.17 -4.90 18.27
C ALA A 305 23.93 -4.09 17.21
N VAL A 306 24.42 -2.90 17.57
CA VAL A 306 25.29 -2.07 16.71
C VAL A 306 26.55 -2.82 16.32
N LYS A 307 27.21 -3.48 17.28
CA LYS A 307 28.41 -4.28 17.01
C LYS A 307 28.11 -5.44 16.07
N LYS A 308 27.03 -6.20 16.31
CA LYS A 308 26.62 -7.32 15.44
C LYS A 308 26.29 -6.87 14.02
N ASP A 309 25.58 -5.75 13.85
CA ASP A 309 25.24 -5.22 12.53
C ASP A 309 26.50 -4.74 11.78
N SER A 310 27.46 -4.11 12.47
CA SER A 310 28.75 -3.72 11.89
C SER A 310 29.64 -4.92 11.53
N GLU A 311 29.63 -5.98 12.34
CA GLU A 311 30.34 -7.23 12.02
C GLU A 311 29.74 -7.93 10.80
N LEU A 312 28.41 -7.94 10.68
CA LEU A 312 27.71 -8.43 9.50
C LEU A 312 28.05 -7.61 8.26
N ASP A 313 28.10 -6.29 8.37
CA ASP A 313 28.51 -5.42 7.26
C ASP A 313 29.89 -5.81 6.76
N LYS A 314 30.90 -5.81 7.64
CA LYS A 314 32.26 -6.21 7.29
C LYS A 314 32.33 -7.59 6.67
N HIS A 315 31.54 -8.54 7.17
CA HIS A 315 31.45 -9.87 6.58
C HIS A 315 30.95 -9.80 5.14
N LEU A 316 29.84 -9.09 4.89
CA LEU A 316 29.30 -8.90 3.54
C LEU A 316 30.29 -8.17 2.62
N GLU A 317 30.99 -7.14 3.11
CA GLU A 317 32.02 -6.43 2.33
C GLU A 317 33.12 -7.40 1.87
N SER A 318 33.69 -8.19 2.79
CA SER A 318 34.72 -9.19 2.45
C SER A 318 34.19 -10.28 1.52
N ARG A 319 32.94 -10.75 1.69
CA ARG A 319 32.33 -11.72 0.78
C ARG A 319 32.18 -11.16 -0.64
N VAL A 320 31.76 -9.91 -0.78
CA VAL A 320 31.64 -9.25 -2.10
C VAL A 320 33.01 -9.10 -2.75
N GLU A 321 34.03 -8.67 -2.00
CA GLU A 321 35.42 -8.59 -2.50
C GLU A 321 35.91 -9.94 -3.03
N GLU A 322 35.74 -11.02 -2.27
CA GLU A 322 36.12 -12.37 -2.70
C GLU A 322 35.37 -12.86 -3.95
N ILE A 323 34.07 -12.55 -4.07
CA ILE A 323 33.27 -12.92 -5.25
C ILE A 323 33.80 -12.18 -6.48
N MET A 324 34.07 -10.88 -6.33
CA MET A 324 34.56 -10.04 -7.43
C MET A 324 35.97 -10.45 -7.88
N GLU A 325 36.86 -10.85 -6.95
CA GLU A 325 38.20 -11.36 -7.27
C GLU A 325 38.16 -12.69 -8.03
N LYS A 326 37.38 -13.66 -7.56
CA LYS A 326 37.30 -15.01 -8.18
C LYS A 326 36.72 -14.97 -9.59
N SER A 327 35.80 -14.06 -9.85
CA SER A 327 35.20 -13.91 -11.18
C SER A 327 36.06 -13.11 -12.17
N GLY A 328 37.17 -12.52 -11.72
CA GLY A 328 38.10 -11.78 -12.59
C GLY A 328 38.69 -12.61 -13.75
N GLU A 329 38.71 -13.94 -13.63
CA GLU A 329 39.22 -14.85 -14.68
C GLU A 329 38.18 -15.22 -15.75
N GLU A 330 36.88 -15.15 -15.44
CA GLU A 330 35.77 -15.52 -16.35
C GLU A 330 34.90 -14.30 -16.79
N GLY A 331 35.13 -13.13 -16.19
CA GLY A 331 34.41 -11.88 -16.46
C GLY A 331 33.69 -11.33 -15.22
N MET A 332 33.75 -10.01 -15.03
CA MET A 332 33.17 -9.33 -13.86
C MET A 332 31.65 -9.59 -13.72
N PRO A 333 31.18 -10.13 -12.59
CA PRO A 333 29.77 -10.45 -12.39
C PRO A 333 28.95 -9.16 -12.26
N ASP A 334 27.68 -9.20 -12.67
CA ASP A 334 26.74 -8.11 -12.34
C ASP A 334 26.26 -8.22 -10.89
N LEU A 335 25.69 -7.13 -10.37
CA LEU A 335 25.18 -7.09 -9.00
C LEU A 335 24.11 -8.17 -8.75
N ALA A 336 23.29 -8.50 -9.74
CA ALA A 336 22.28 -9.56 -9.62
C ALA A 336 22.93 -10.93 -9.39
N HIS A 337 24.03 -11.22 -10.08
CA HIS A 337 24.82 -12.42 -9.90
C HIS A 337 25.50 -12.47 -8.52
N VAL A 338 26.07 -11.35 -8.04
CA VAL A 338 26.65 -11.25 -6.70
C VAL A 338 25.58 -11.52 -5.63
N MET A 339 24.42 -10.87 -5.73
CA MET A 339 23.30 -11.08 -4.81
C MET A 339 22.81 -12.53 -4.83
N ARG A 340 22.79 -13.19 -6.00
CA ARG A 340 22.42 -14.60 -6.13
C ARG A 340 23.41 -15.52 -5.40
N ILE A 341 24.71 -15.26 -5.51
CA ILE A 341 25.73 -16.02 -4.77
C ILE A 341 25.52 -15.84 -3.26
N LEU A 342 25.44 -14.59 -2.78
CA LEU A 342 25.22 -14.30 -1.36
C LEU A 342 23.92 -14.94 -0.83
N SER A 343 22.85 -14.96 -1.63
CA SER A 343 21.58 -15.59 -1.24
C SER A 343 21.64 -17.12 -1.14
N ALA A 344 22.61 -17.75 -1.82
CA ALA A 344 22.84 -19.19 -1.73
C ALA A 344 23.76 -19.56 -0.56
N GLU A 345 24.45 -18.58 0.03
CA GLU A 345 25.25 -18.74 1.24
C GLU A 345 24.37 -18.66 2.49
N ASN A 346 24.65 -19.48 3.50
CA ASN A 346 23.97 -19.41 4.78
C ASN A 346 24.61 -18.33 5.67
N ILE A 347 24.33 -17.07 5.37
CA ILE A 347 24.88 -15.90 6.08
C ILE A 347 24.13 -15.74 7.42
N PRO A 348 24.79 -15.92 8.58
CA PRO A 348 24.14 -15.79 9.88
C PRO A 348 23.83 -14.32 10.22
N ASN A 349 22.91 -14.11 11.16
CA ASN A 349 22.59 -12.80 11.75
C ASN A 349 22.03 -11.74 10.78
N LEU A 350 21.52 -12.14 9.62
CA LEU A 350 20.76 -11.23 8.76
C LEU A 350 19.57 -10.62 9.53
N PRO A 351 19.18 -9.36 9.25
CA PRO A 351 18.07 -8.72 9.94
C PRO A 351 16.78 -9.55 9.83
N PRO A 352 16.07 -9.81 10.94
CA PRO A 352 14.82 -10.56 10.89
C PRO A 352 13.79 -9.83 10.02
N GLY A 353 13.01 -10.58 9.24
CA GLY A 353 12.06 -10.03 8.25
C GLY A 353 12.72 -9.44 7.00
N GLY A 354 13.78 -8.64 7.16
CA GLY A 354 14.50 -8.01 6.05
C GLY A 354 15.36 -8.98 5.23
N GLY A 355 16.02 -9.93 5.89
CA GLY A 355 16.96 -10.87 5.26
C GLY A 355 18.09 -10.16 4.51
N LEU A 356 18.59 -10.78 3.43
CA LEU A 356 19.64 -10.19 2.61
C LEU A 356 19.21 -8.89 1.90
N ALA A 357 17.91 -8.75 1.59
CA ALA A 357 17.36 -7.53 0.99
C ALA A 357 17.56 -6.31 1.90
N GLY A 358 17.47 -6.51 3.23
CA GLY A 358 17.74 -5.46 4.23
C GLY A 358 19.20 -5.02 4.33
N LYS A 359 20.13 -5.72 3.67
CA LYS A 359 21.56 -5.36 3.61
C LYS A 359 22.04 -5.07 2.19
N ARG A 360 21.12 -5.00 1.20
CA ARG A 360 21.49 -4.80 -0.21
C ARG A 360 22.23 -3.49 -0.46
N ASN A 361 21.87 -2.39 0.22
CA ASN A 361 22.59 -1.12 0.09
C ASN A 361 24.07 -1.24 0.47
N VAL A 362 24.41 -2.07 1.46
CA VAL A 362 25.80 -2.33 1.87
C VAL A 362 26.53 -3.09 0.78
N VAL A 363 25.91 -4.16 0.26
CA VAL A 363 26.46 -4.95 -0.86
C VAL A 363 26.66 -4.10 -2.11
N GLU A 364 25.68 -3.26 -2.45
CA GLU A 364 25.72 -2.39 -3.62
C GLU A 364 26.79 -1.29 -3.50
N ALA A 365 26.95 -0.70 -2.32
CA ALA A 365 28.01 0.28 -2.08
C ALA A 365 29.42 -0.30 -2.31
N VAL A 366 29.67 -1.51 -1.83
CA VAL A 366 30.94 -2.22 -2.06
C VAL A 366 31.10 -2.60 -3.53
N TYR A 367 30.04 -3.14 -4.13
CA TYR A 367 30.04 -3.51 -5.55
C TYR A 367 30.39 -2.32 -6.44
N SER A 368 29.75 -1.16 -6.23
CA SER A 368 30.01 0.06 -6.99
C SER A 368 31.41 0.61 -6.76
N ARG A 369 31.96 0.49 -5.55
CA ARG A 369 33.35 0.85 -5.25
C ARG A 369 34.36 -0.01 -6.03
N LEU A 370 34.08 -1.31 -6.17
CA LEU A 370 34.93 -2.26 -6.88
C LEU A 370 34.72 -2.25 -8.40
N ASN A 371 33.57 -1.76 -8.87
CA ASN A 371 33.20 -1.70 -10.29
C ASN A 371 32.62 -0.33 -10.71
N PRO A 372 33.37 0.77 -10.59
CA PRO A 372 32.85 2.13 -10.78
C PRO A 372 32.51 2.49 -12.23
N HIS A 373 33.02 1.74 -13.22
CA HIS A 373 32.89 2.07 -14.65
C HIS A 373 31.64 1.49 -15.32
N ARG A 374 30.83 0.68 -14.62
CA ARG A 374 29.69 0.01 -15.23
C ARG A 374 28.41 0.88 -15.28
N GLU A 375 28.38 2.03 -14.60
CA GLU A 375 27.24 2.96 -14.70
C GLU A 375 27.18 3.69 -16.06
N SER A 376 28.29 3.76 -16.82
CA SER A 376 28.35 4.45 -18.13
C SER A 376 28.00 3.61 -19.35
N ASP A 377 27.96 2.28 -19.23
CA ASP A 377 27.59 1.40 -20.35
C ASP A 377 26.09 1.11 -20.31
N GLY A 378 25.34 1.90 -21.07
CA GLY A 378 23.92 1.66 -21.31
C GLY A 378 23.69 0.20 -21.75
N PHE A 379 22.88 -0.52 -20.97
CA PHE A 379 22.54 -1.91 -21.24
C PHE A 379 22.02 -2.07 -22.69
N HIS A 380 22.83 -2.65 -23.56
CA HIS A 380 22.32 -3.32 -24.74
C HIS A 380 21.58 -4.57 -24.29
N GLN A 381 20.26 -4.58 -24.43
CA GLN A 381 19.47 -5.80 -24.33
C GLN A 381 19.95 -6.80 -25.40
N PRO A 382 20.23 -8.07 -25.04
CA PRO A 382 20.16 -9.13 -26.03
C PRO A 382 18.68 -9.31 -26.40
N SER A 383 18.36 -9.18 -27.69
CA SER A 383 17.05 -9.53 -28.21
C SER A 383 16.77 -11.01 -27.99
N VAL A 384 16.04 -11.36 -26.94
CA VAL A 384 15.51 -12.71 -26.74
C VAL A 384 14.03 -12.67 -27.12
N ALA A 385 13.71 -13.32 -28.24
CA ALA A 385 12.34 -13.61 -28.61
C ALA A 385 11.69 -14.43 -27.48
N TYR A 386 10.63 -13.89 -26.89
CA TYR A 386 9.78 -14.62 -25.95
C TYR A 386 9.24 -15.87 -26.65
N LYS A 387 9.69 -17.05 -26.21
CA LYS A 387 8.90 -18.27 -26.30
C LYS A 387 8.31 -18.49 -24.91
N ASP A 388 6.98 -18.46 -24.87
CA ASP A 388 6.18 -18.92 -23.74
C ASP A 388 6.59 -20.35 -23.39
N ASP A 389 7.32 -20.53 -22.29
CA ASP A 389 7.41 -21.81 -21.56
C ASP A 389 8.14 -21.59 -20.23
N PHE A 390 7.42 -21.06 -19.24
CA PHE A 390 7.77 -21.22 -17.82
C PHE A 390 6.52 -21.64 -17.04
N LEU A 391 6.32 -22.95 -16.93
CA LEU A 391 5.48 -23.59 -15.92
C LEU A 391 6.35 -24.51 -15.08
N TYR A 392 6.40 -24.27 -13.77
CA TYR A 392 7.16 -25.05 -12.81
C TYR A 392 6.65 -26.51 -12.70
N PRO A 393 7.53 -27.50 -12.41
CA PRO A 393 7.26 -28.92 -12.72
C PRO A 393 6.33 -29.70 -11.78
N GLU A 394 5.70 -29.08 -10.78
CA GLU A 394 4.96 -29.83 -9.74
C GLU A 394 3.42 -29.81 -9.86
N TRP A 395 2.88 -29.13 -10.88
CA TRP A 395 1.41 -29.01 -11.08
C TRP A 395 0.77 -30.11 -11.94
N GLN A 396 1.54 -31.05 -12.49
CA GLN A 396 1.03 -31.96 -13.54
C GLN A 396 0.27 -33.21 -13.07
N SER A 397 0.23 -33.56 -11.78
CA SER A 397 -0.39 -34.83 -11.36
C SER A 397 -1.90 -34.75 -11.05
N TRP A 398 -2.46 -33.56 -10.76
CA TRP A 398 -3.88 -33.42 -10.37
C TRP A 398 -4.81 -32.81 -11.43
N ALA A 399 -4.29 -32.13 -12.45
CA ALA A 399 -5.12 -31.39 -13.43
C ALA A 399 -5.44 -32.16 -14.73
N ARG A 400 -4.81 -33.31 -14.99
CA ARG A 400 -5.00 -34.09 -16.22
C ARG A 400 -6.44 -34.61 -16.46
N PRO A 401 -7.25 -34.96 -15.44
CA PRO A 401 -8.62 -35.42 -15.68
C PRO A 401 -9.58 -34.31 -16.13
N PHE A 402 -9.36 -33.05 -15.70
CA PHE A 402 -10.29 -31.93 -15.95
C PHE A 402 -10.11 -31.28 -17.33
N VAL A 403 -8.87 -31.20 -17.82
CA VAL A 403 -8.57 -30.59 -19.13
C VAL A 403 -9.10 -31.44 -20.29
N ASN A 404 -9.15 -32.77 -20.13
CA ASN A 404 -9.71 -33.67 -21.14
C ASN A 404 -11.24 -33.60 -21.23
N LEU A 405 -11.94 -33.29 -20.12
CA LEU A 405 -13.39 -33.11 -20.10
C LEU A 405 -13.82 -31.81 -20.82
N LEU A 406 -13.04 -30.74 -20.64
CA LEU A 406 -13.27 -29.46 -21.32
C LEU A 406 -12.98 -29.53 -22.83
N ARG A 407 -11.96 -30.28 -23.26
CA ARG A 407 -11.70 -30.49 -24.70
C ARG A 407 -12.79 -31.31 -25.39
N ALA A 408 -13.43 -32.27 -24.71
CA ALA A 408 -14.51 -33.08 -25.29
C ALA A 408 -15.83 -32.30 -25.48
N LEU A 409 -16.06 -31.25 -24.69
CA LEU A 409 -17.27 -30.40 -24.78
C LEU A 409 -17.17 -29.35 -25.91
N VAL A 410 -15.96 -28.90 -26.25
CA VAL A 410 -15.76 -27.90 -27.31
C VAL A 410 -15.85 -28.52 -28.71
N THR A 411 -15.47 -29.78 -28.91
CA THR A 411 -15.55 -30.44 -30.23
C THR A 411 -16.96 -30.87 -30.65
N ARG A 412 -17.93 -30.94 -29.73
CA ARG A 412 -19.32 -31.32 -30.07
C ARG A 412 -20.21 -30.17 -30.57
N LYS A 413 -19.75 -28.91 -30.54
CA LYS A 413 -20.51 -27.76 -31.06
C LYS A 413 -20.14 -27.33 -32.49
N ALA A 414 -19.12 -27.93 -33.11
CA ALA A 414 -18.64 -27.52 -34.43
C ALA A 414 -19.22 -28.34 -35.61
N VAL A 415 -20.10 -29.31 -35.37
CA VAL A 415 -20.72 -30.14 -36.44
C VAL A 415 -22.23 -30.20 -36.25
N ALA A 416 -22.94 -29.15 -36.65
CA ALA A 416 -24.35 -29.24 -37.06
C ALA A 416 -24.81 -27.94 -37.75
N GLY A 417 -25.12 -28.04 -39.06
CA GLY A 417 -26.21 -27.27 -39.67
C GLY A 417 -25.85 -26.01 -40.48
N ARG A 418 -25.58 -26.18 -41.78
CA ARG A 418 -26.10 -25.27 -42.81
C ARG A 418 -27.36 -25.90 -43.41
N PRO A 419 -28.42 -25.13 -43.72
CA PRO A 419 -29.29 -25.43 -44.84
C PRO A 419 -29.12 -24.41 -45.97
N SER A 420 -29.33 -24.93 -47.17
CA SER A 420 -29.21 -24.32 -48.49
C SER A 420 -30.29 -23.27 -48.79
N LYS A 421 -29.92 -22.29 -49.63
CA LYS A 421 -30.83 -21.33 -50.28
C LYS A 421 -31.70 -22.03 -51.34
N HIS A 422 -32.98 -21.71 -51.36
CA HIS A 422 -33.76 -21.64 -52.61
C HIS A 422 -34.46 -20.28 -52.69
N SER A 423 -34.53 -19.80 -53.93
CA SER A 423 -35.10 -18.58 -54.48
C SER A 423 -36.53 -18.29 -54.07
N GLU A 424 -36.87 -17.02 -53.87
CA GLU A 424 -37.87 -16.32 -54.70
C GLU A 424 -37.94 -14.82 -54.38
N THR A 425 -38.29 -14.10 -55.43
CA THR A 425 -38.31 -12.66 -55.65
C THR A 425 -39.48 -11.91 -55.02
N HIS A 426 -39.25 -10.63 -54.71
CA HIS A 426 -40.16 -9.46 -54.68
C HIS A 426 -39.76 -8.63 -53.44
N GLY A 427 -39.53 -7.33 -53.46
CA GLY A 427 -39.82 -6.27 -54.40
C GLY A 427 -39.96 -5.00 -53.57
N GLN A 428 -39.17 -3.97 -53.90
CA GLN A 428 -39.34 -2.56 -53.52
C GLN A 428 -39.44 -2.18 -52.02
N LYS A 429 -38.50 -1.34 -51.55
CA LYS A 429 -38.71 0.11 -51.42
C LYS A 429 -37.45 0.76 -50.84
N GLY A 430 -36.90 1.70 -51.61
CA GLY A 430 -35.85 2.60 -51.17
C GLY A 430 -36.42 3.92 -50.65
N PHE A 431 -35.56 4.56 -49.85
CA PHE A 431 -35.37 6.00 -49.67
C PHE A 431 -36.48 6.88 -49.06
N PHE A 432 -36.12 7.41 -47.88
CA PHE A 432 -36.07 8.83 -47.49
C PHE A 432 -37.24 9.76 -47.91
N VAL A 433 -37.76 10.50 -46.93
CA VAL A 433 -37.62 11.97 -46.75
C VAL A 433 -38.69 12.45 -45.73
N ASN A 434 -38.25 13.23 -44.72
CA ASN A 434 -39.02 14.08 -43.77
C ASN A 434 -39.78 15.21 -44.54
N PRO A 435 -40.65 16.11 -44.02
CA PRO A 435 -41.05 16.43 -42.65
C PRO A 435 -42.57 16.81 -42.47
N ASN A 436 -42.93 17.32 -41.28
CA ASN A 436 -44.12 18.12 -40.92
C ASN A 436 -45.51 17.48 -41.03
N GLU A 437 -46.24 17.41 -39.90
CA GLU A 437 -47.40 18.27 -39.60
C GLU A 437 -48.18 17.76 -38.36
N LYS A 438 -48.47 18.72 -37.46
CA LYS A 438 -49.49 18.78 -36.39
C LYS A 438 -49.25 18.02 -35.08
#